data_AF-A0A1Q7DW91-F1
#
_entry.id   AF-A0A1Q7DW91-F1
#
_cell.length_a   1.000
_cell.length_b   1.000
_cell.length_c   1.000
_cell.angle_alpha   90.00
_cell.angle_beta   90.00
_cell.angle_gamma   90.00
#
_symmetry.space_group_name_H-M   'P 1'
#
loop_
_entity.id
_entity.type
_entity.pdbx_description
1 polymer ?
#
loop_
_entity_poly.entity_id
_entity_poly.type
_entity_poly.pdbx_seq_one_letter_code
_entity_poly.pdbx_strand_id
1 'polypeptide(L)'
;MTSGRFGRLAIALIAAALGILSLAVARSDPVGSFAGKSALGGIAELGAGWSLVAAGLLFWIRHRRNRFGPLLTAAGFAWFLPEWSNPGVDTALGFAVGSLGFVACAPLIAHAAVAYPTGRLRSRLDVVALAVGYAGALVLLGLLPAAVFDPKPTGCFDCPRNLVLIRGDGGLFDTFNRYGLRVGIGWLAVLGALLLWRLVRSLRSHSRRLRLRSAGGCSGSGGRVRPSLASSSSWDRCRNLGRFAML
;
A
#
# COMPACT_ATOMS: atom_id res chain seq x y z
N MET A 1 9.89 -27.28 -5.41
CA MET A 1 10.13 -26.14 -4.49
C MET A 1 11.07 -25.06 -5.04
N THR A 2 11.88 -25.36 -6.06
CA THR A 2 12.86 -24.44 -6.70
C THR A 2 12.21 -23.32 -7.53
N SER A 3 11.18 -23.64 -8.33
CA SER A 3 10.45 -22.65 -9.17
C SER A 3 9.93 -21.44 -8.38
N GLY A 4 9.44 -21.66 -7.15
CA GLY A 4 8.95 -20.59 -6.29
C GLY A 4 10.02 -19.73 -5.61
N ARG A 5 11.31 -20.12 -5.66
CA ARG A 5 12.45 -19.31 -5.21
C ARG A 5 12.99 -18.46 -6.35
N PHE A 6 13.16 -19.06 -7.54
CA PHE A 6 13.58 -18.34 -8.75
C PHE A 6 12.63 -17.20 -9.11
N GLY A 7 11.31 -17.42 -9.06
CA GLY A 7 10.34 -16.36 -9.33
C GLY A 7 10.44 -15.17 -8.35
N ARG A 8 10.77 -15.42 -7.08
CA ARG A 8 10.92 -14.34 -6.08
C ARG A 8 12.21 -13.57 -6.24
N LEU A 9 13.30 -14.27 -6.54
CA LEU A 9 14.57 -13.64 -6.85
C LEU A 9 14.43 -12.77 -8.09
N ALA A 10 13.76 -13.26 -9.14
CA ALA A 10 13.46 -12.47 -10.33
C ALA A 10 12.66 -11.21 -9.98
N ILE A 11 11.59 -11.33 -9.19
CA ILE A 11 10.81 -10.14 -8.75
C ILE A 11 11.69 -9.15 -7.97
N ALA A 12 12.54 -9.61 -7.06
CA ALA A 12 13.43 -8.75 -6.29
C ALA A 12 14.47 -8.04 -7.19
N LEU A 13 15.05 -8.75 -8.15
CA LEU A 13 16.01 -8.18 -9.11
C LEU A 13 15.34 -7.16 -10.04
N ILE A 14 14.12 -7.46 -10.52
CA ILE A 14 13.33 -6.52 -11.34
C ILE A 14 12.99 -5.27 -10.52
N ALA A 15 12.61 -5.41 -9.25
CA ALA A 15 12.35 -4.26 -8.38
C ALA A 15 13.60 -3.41 -8.11
N ALA A 16 14.75 -4.06 -7.89
CA ALA A 16 16.03 -3.37 -7.72
C ALA A 16 16.39 -2.59 -9.00
N ALA A 17 16.33 -3.26 -10.16
CA ALA A 17 16.58 -2.62 -11.45
C ALA A 17 15.61 -1.47 -11.72
N LEU A 18 14.31 -1.65 -11.47
CA LEU A 18 13.31 -0.60 -11.67
C LEU A 18 13.59 0.62 -10.79
N GLY A 19 13.92 0.42 -9.52
CA GLY A 19 14.27 1.53 -8.63
C GLY A 19 15.52 2.29 -9.11
N ILE A 20 16.58 1.57 -9.50
CA ILE A 20 17.80 2.18 -10.03
C ILE A 20 17.51 2.96 -11.32
N LEU A 21 16.72 2.39 -12.24
CA LEU A 21 16.33 3.05 -13.49
C LEU A 21 15.47 4.28 -13.23
N SER A 22 14.54 4.22 -12.29
CA SER A 22 13.68 5.36 -11.91
C SER A 22 14.51 6.48 -11.30
N LEU A 23 15.48 6.15 -10.44
CA LEU A 23 16.44 7.13 -9.95
C LEU A 23 17.31 7.69 -11.09
N ALA A 24 17.74 6.89 -12.05
CA ALA A 24 18.53 7.38 -13.18
C ALA A 24 17.73 8.40 -14.03
N VAL A 25 16.45 8.11 -14.30
CA VAL A 25 15.51 9.03 -14.95
C VAL A 25 15.32 10.32 -14.12
N ALA A 26 15.13 10.17 -12.80
CA ALA A 26 15.01 11.31 -11.90
C ALA A 26 16.26 12.22 -11.90
N ARG A 27 17.44 11.65 -12.20
CA ARG A 27 18.71 12.38 -12.26
C ARG A 27 19.03 12.94 -13.63
N SER A 28 18.51 12.36 -14.72
CA SER A 28 18.67 12.91 -16.06
C SER A 28 17.85 14.19 -16.23
N ASP A 29 16.66 14.26 -15.66
CA ASP A 29 15.88 15.49 -15.53
C ASP A 29 15.35 15.68 -14.09
N PRO A 30 16.11 16.42 -13.26
CA PRO A 30 15.76 16.68 -11.87
C PRO A 30 14.58 17.64 -11.68
N VAL A 31 14.11 18.33 -12.72
CA VAL A 31 12.95 19.23 -12.63
C VAL A 31 11.66 18.41 -12.68
N GLY A 32 11.62 17.37 -13.53
CA GLY A 32 10.50 16.43 -13.61
C GLY A 32 10.47 15.36 -12.51
N SER A 33 11.48 15.30 -11.63
CA SER A 33 11.59 14.25 -10.63
C SER A 33 10.50 14.34 -9.56
N PHE A 34 9.84 13.21 -9.29
CA PHE A 34 8.86 13.03 -8.22
C PHE A 34 9.51 13.20 -6.84
N ALA A 35 10.70 12.67 -6.65
CA ALA A 35 11.46 12.81 -5.39
C ALA A 35 12.23 14.14 -5.26
N GLY A 36 12.21 14.94 -6.33
CA GLY A 36 12.92 16.22 -6.43
C GLY A 36 14.44 16.07 -6.50
N LYS A 37 15.14 17.21 -6.48
CA LYS A 37 16.59 17.27 -6.76
C LYS A 37 17.49 16.72 -5.64
N SER A 38 16.97 16.58 -4.42
CA SER A 38 17.79 16.25 -3.25
C SER A 38 18.24 14.79 -3.22
N ALA A 39 19.41 14.51 -2.65
CA ALA A 39 19.87 13.14 -2.42
C ALA A 39 18.95 12.40 -1.44
N LEU A 40 18.48 13.10 -0.40
CA LEU A 40 17.56 12.54 0.59
C LEU A 40 16.23 12.12 -0.03
N GLY A 41 15.71 12.89 -0.99
CA GLY A 41 14.52 12.55 -1.76
C GLY A 41 14.69 11.22 -2.50
N GLY A 42 15.78 11.07 -3.25
CA GLY A 42 16.07 9.81 -3.97
C GLY A 42 16.26 8.61 -3.03
N ILE A 43 16.89 8.81 -1.86
CA ILE A 43 17.00 7.75 -0.84
C ILE A 43 15.62 7.37 -0.30
N ALA A 44 14.77 8.35 -0.02
CA ALA A 44 13.41 8.12 0.46
C ALA A 44 12.56 7.40 -0.58
N GLU A 45 12.70 7.78 -1.85
CA GLU A 45 12.01 7.16 -2.98
C GLU A 45 12.38 5.67 -3.13
N LEU A 46 13.70 5.37 -3.22
CA LEU A 46 14.20 4.00 -3.29
C LEU A 46 13.80 3.19 -2.06
N GLY A 47 13.99 3.77 -0.88
CA GLY A 47 13.68 3.13 0.40
C GLY A 47 12.21 2.77 0.51
N ALA A 48 11.30 3.67 0.13
CA ALA A 48 9.87 3.42 0.15
C ALA A 48 9.47 2.30 -0.83
N GLY A 49 9.89 2.38 -2.10
CA GLY A 49 9.55 1.36 -3.09
C GLY A 49 10.11 -0.02 -2.76
N TRP A 50 11.40 -0.11 -2.43
CA TRP A 50 12.05 -1.38 -2.11
C TRP A 50 11.59 -1.99 -0.79
N SER A 51 11.27 -1.17 0.23
CA SER A 51 10.73 -1.68 1.49
C SER A 51 9.34 -2.32 1.30
N LEU A 52 8.49 -1.73 0.46
CA LEU A 52 7.19 -2.32 0.10
C LEU A 52 7.36 -3.66 -0.62
N VAL A 53 8.26 -3.73 -1.61
CA VAL A 53 8.56 -4.99 -2.31
C VAL A 53 9.10 -6.04 -1.35
N ALA A 54 10.09 -5.69 -0.52
CA ALA A 54 10.71 -6.59 0.43
C ALA A 54 9.69 -7.10 1.45
N ALA A 55 8.90 -6.22 2.06
CA ALA A 55 7.85 -6.59 3.01
C ALA A 55 6.81 -7.51 2.37
N GLY A 56 6.37 -7.19 1.14
CA GLY A 56 5.41 -7.99 0.39
C GLY A 56 5.94 -9.40 0.08
N LEU A 57 7.19 -9.50 -0.39
CA LEU A 57 7.85 -10.78 -0.69
C LEU A 57 8.07 -11.62 0.57
N LEU A 58 8.58 -11.01 1.66
CA LEU A 58 8.80 -11.66 2.95
C LEU A 58 7.50 -12.19 3.54
N PHE A 59 6.43 -11.40 3.49
CA PHE A 59 5.11 -11.86 3.91
C PHE A 59 4.59 -13.00 3.03
N TRP A 60 4.75 -12.87 1.70
CA TRP A 60 4.31 -13.89 0.75
C TRP A 60 5.05 -15.22 0.94
N ILE A 61 6.31 -15.19 1.41
CA ILE A 61 7.08 -16.40 1.79
C ILE A 61 6.34 -17.23 2.83
N ARG A 62 5.83 -16.59 3.88
CA ARG A 62 5.15 -17.26 4.98
C ARG A 62 3.68 -17.53 4.69
N HIS A 63 3.03 -16.74 3.83
CA HIS A 63 1.58 -16.79 3.60
C HIS A 63 1.21 -16.88 2.11
N ARG A 64 1.55 -18.00 1.45
CA ARG A 64 1.37 -18.21 -0.01
C ARG A 64 -0.05 -17.97 -0.55
N ARG A 65 -1.09 -18.24 0.24
CA ARG A 65 -2.51 -18.09 -0.16
C ARG A 65 -3.08 -16.70 0.14
N ASN A 66 -2.30 -15.84 0.79
CA ASN A 66 -2.74 -14.52 1.23
C ASN A 66 -2.36 -13.45 0.19
N ARG A 67 -3.36 -12.70 -0.29
CA ARG A 67 -3.18 -11.66 -1.31
C ARG A 67 -2.43 -10.42 -0.82
N PHE A 68 -2.25 -10.26 0.49
CA PHE A 68 -1.52 -9.13 1.06
C PHE A 68 -0.10 -8.99 0.50
N GLY A 69 0.66 -10.10 0.44
CA GLY A 69 2.03 -10.09 -0.08
C GLY A 69 2.13 -9.60 -1.53
N PRO A 70 1.42 -10.24 -2.48
CA PRO A 70 1.36 -9.77 -3.87
C PRO A 70 0.91 -8.31 -4.04
N LEU A 71 -0.11 -7.88 -3.29
CA LEU A 71 -0.63 -6.50 -3.37
C LEU A 71 0.42 -5.49 -2.90
N LEU A 72 1.12 -5.78 -1.80
CA LEU A 72 2.17 -4.91 -1.27
C LEU A 72 3.40 -4.88 -2.18
N THR A 73 3.77 -6.04 -2.76
CA THR A 73 4.81 -6.09 -3.79
C THR A 73 4.44 -5.26 -5.01
N ALA A 74 3.20 -5.37 -5.51
CA ALA A 74 2.71 -4.54 -6.62
C ALA A 74 2.70 -3.04 -6.27
N ALA A 75 2.35 -2.67 -5.04
CA ALA A 75 2.41 -1.29 -4.57
C ALA A 75 3.84 -0.73 -4.65
N GLY A 76 4.85 -1.53 -4.28
CA GLY A 76 6.25 -1.13 -4.38
C GLY A 76 6.73 -0.91 -5.83
N PHE A 77 6.22 -1.67 -6.80
CA PHE A 77 6.45 -1.38 -8.21
C PHE A 77 5.75 -0.09 -8.65
N ALA A 78 4.48 0.07 -8.26
CA ALA A 78 3.68 1.24 -8.60
C ALA A 78 4.22 2.54 -7.99
N TRP A 79 4.97 2.45 -6.89
CA TRP A 79 5.62 3.59 -6.23
C TRP A 79 6.61 4.34 -7.14
N PHE A 80 7.24 3.63 -8.07
CA PHE A 80 8.22 4.22 -8.99
C PHE A 80 7.59 4.83 -10.25
N LEU A 81 6.33 4.53 -10.56
CA LEU A 81 5.65 5.00 -11.78
C LEU A 81 5.60 6.53 -11.96
N PRO A 82 5.53 7.36 -10.91
CA PRO A 82 5.65 8.80 -11.06
C PRO A 82 6.90 9.28 -11.82
N GLU A 83 8.06 8.67 -11.56
CA GLU A 83 9.29 9.02 -12.29
C GLU A 83 9.22 8.65 -13.77
N TRP A 84 8.31 7.75 -14.16
CA TRP A 84 8.15 7.36 -15.55
C TRP A 84 7.28 8.34 -16.35
N SER A 85 6.70 9.36 -15.72
CA SER A 85 6.10 10.52 -16.42
C SER A 85 7.07 11.70 -16.58
N ASN A 86 8.36 11.46 -16.36
CA ASN A 86 9.42 12.46 -16.45
C ASN A 86 9.90 12.63 -17.92
N PRO A 87 10.27 13.85 -18.37
CA PRO A 87 10.90 14.06 -19.67
C PRO A 87 12.15 13.20 -19.92
N GLY A 88 12.93 12.91 -18.87
CA GLY A 88 14.13 12.08 -18.92
C GLY A 88 13.90 10.60 -19.23
N VAL A 89 12.65 10.18 -19.47
CA VAL A 89 12.31 8.85 -19.97
C VAL A 89 12.45 8.84 -21.48
N ASP A 90 13.45 8.20 -22.06
CA ASP A 90 13.65 8.23 -23.53
C ASP A 90 12.65 7.40 -24.35
N THR A 91 11.53 6.94 -23.76
CA THR A 91 10.57 6.06 -24.43
C THR A 91 9.12 6.52 -24.27
N ALA A 92 8.38 6.55 -25.38
CA ALA A 92 6.97 6.92 -25.39
C ALA A 92 6.09 5.94 -24.58
N LEU A 93 6.44 4.65 -24.57
CA LEU A 93 5.73 3.64 -23.77
C LEU A 93 5.98 3.85 -22.27
N GLY A 94 7.21 4.09 -21.85
CA GLY A 94 7.53 4.40 -20.46
C GLY A 94 6.76 5.62 -19.98
N PHE A 95 6.77 6.69 -20.79
CA PHE A 95 6.02 7.91 -20.53
C PHE A 95 4.52 7.68 -20.34
N ALA A 96 3.91 6.88 -21.23
CA ALA A 96 2.50 6.52 -21.13
C ALA A 96 2.19 5.68 -19.88
N VAL A 97 3.02 4.68 -19.56
CA VAL A 97 2.84 3.84 -18.37
C VAL A 97 2.96 4.65 -17.08
N GLY A 98 3.94 5.55 -16.99
CA GLY A 98 4.10 6.44 -15.84
C GLY A 98 2.90 7.36 -15.68
N SER A 99 2.43 7.96 -16.77
CA SER A 99 1.26 8.85 -16.77
C SER A 99 -0.02 8.15 -16.33
N LEU A 100 -0.27 6.91 -16.80
CA LEU A 100 -1.44 6.13 -16.41
C LEU A 100 -1.37 5.63 -14.96
N GLY A 101 -0.16 5.31 -14.50
CA GLY A 101 0.10 4.66 -13.22
C GLY A 101 0.49 5.59 -12.09
N PHE A 102 0.50 6.91 -12.32
CA PHE A 102 1.08 7.92 -11.43
C PHE A 102 0.63 7.80 -9.96
N VAL A 103 -0.64 7.44 -9.71
CA VAL A 103 -1.18 7.31 -8.34
C VAL A 103 -1.58 5.87 -7.99
N ALA A 104 -1.11 4.87 -8.76
CA ALA A 104 -1.54 3.48 -8.59
C ALA A 104 -1.10 2.84 -7.26
N CYS A 105 -0.06 3.37 -6.61
CA CYS A 105 0.45 2.84 -5.34
C CYS A 105 -0.57 2.94 -4.20
N ALA A 106 -1.26 4.08 -4.06
CA ALA A 106 -2.21 4.34 -2.98
C ALA A 106 -3.36 3.30 -2.87
N PRO A 107 -4.12 2.99 -3.94
CA PRO A 107 -5.17 1.97 -3.89
C PRO A 107 -4.62 0.55 -3.67
N LEU A 108 -3.38 0.25 -4.07
CA LEU A 108 -2.74 -1.04 -3.79
C LEU A 108 -2.43 -1.21 -2.30
N ILE A 109 -1.85 -0.19 -1.66
CA ILE A 109 -1.60 -0.18 -0.21
C ILE A 109 -2.92 -0.27 0.56
N ALA A 110 -3.92 0.52 0.18
CA ALA A 110 -5.25 0.46 0.77
C ALA A 110 -5.88 -0.93 0.64
N HIS A 111 -5.78 -1.55 -0.53
CA HIS A 111 -6.29 -2.90 -0.75
C HIS A 111 -5.58 -3.91 0.15
N ALA A 112 -4.25 -3.84 0.26
CA ALA A 112 -3.51 -4.68 1.18
C ALA A 112 -3.98 -4.49 2.63
N ALA A 113 -4.12 -3.24 3.09
CA ALA A 113 -4.55 -2.90 4.45
C ALA A 113 -5.96 -3.42 4.77
N VAL A 114 -6.92 -3.24 3.86
CA VAL A 114 -8.31 -3.68 4.05
C VAL A 114 -8.44 -5.21 3.98
N ALA A 115 -7.62 -5.86 3.14
CA ALA A 115 -7.62 -7.32 3.01
C ALA A 115 -6.94 -8.02 4.19
N TYR A 116 -6.07 -7.34 4.94
CA TYR A 116 -5.35 -7.90 6.08
C TYR A 116 -6.28 -8.24 7.27
N PRO A 117 -6.07 -9.36 7.99
CA PRO A 117 -5.03 -10.38 7.78
C PRO A 117 -5.46 -11.49 6.81
N THR A 118 -6.74 -11.59 6.45
CA THR A 118 -7.26 -12.76 5.70
C THR A 118 -6.88 -12.79 4.21
N GLY A 119 -6.37 -11.70 3.66
CA GLY A 119 -6.09 -11.56 2.23
C GLY A 119 -7.33 -11.48 1.35
N ARG A 120 -8.49 -11.15 1.94
CA ARG A 120 -9.80 -11.11 1.27
C ARG A 120 -10.64 -9.97 1.83
N LEU A 121 -11.43 -9.35 0.96
CA LEU A 121 -12.41 -8.34 1.33
C LEU A 121 -13.61 -9.01 1.99
N ARG A 122 -14.09 -8.46 3.11
CA ARG A 122 -15.12 -9.09 3.95
C ARG A 122 -16.50 -8.49 3.76
N SER A 123 -16.60 -7.25 3.29
CA SER A 123 -17.87 -6.55 3.12
C SER A 123 -18.01 -5.91 1.75
N ARG A 124 -19.26 -5.69 1.31
CA ARG A 124 -19.56 -4.92 0.08
C ARG A 124 -19.02 -3.50 0.17
N LEU A 125 -19.03 -2.91 1.37
CA LEU A 125 -18.46 -1.59 1.62
C LEU A 125 -16.95 -1.55 1.33
N ASP A 126 -16.19 -2.59 1.70
CA ASP A 126 -14.77 -2.70 1.37
C ASP A 126 -14.54 -2.73 -0.15
N VAL A 127 -15.39 -3.50 -0.85
CA VAL A 127 -15.31 -3.63 -2.32
C VAL A 127 -15.61 -2.29 -2.99
N VAL A 128 -16.67 -1.59 -2.59
CA VAL A 128 -17.04 -0.29 -3.16
C VAL A 128 -15.99 0.76 -2.83
N ALA A 129 -15.52 0.83 -1.58
CA ALA A 129 -14.48 1.78 -1.18
C ALA A 129 -13.21 1.59 -2.02
N LEU A 130 -12.76 0.35 -2.22
CA LEU A 130 -11.59 0.08 -3.07
C LEU A 130 -11.87 0.35 -4.55
N ALA A 131 -13.04 -0.01 -5.07
CA ALA A 131 -13.41 0.28 -6.46
C ALA A 131 -13.36 1.79 -6.75
N VAL A 132 -13.88 2.62 -5.84
CA VAL A 132 -13.77 4.08 -5.92
C VAL A 132 -12.31 4.53 -5.88
N GLY A 133 -11.48 3.93 -5.03
CA GLY A 133 -10.05 4.25 -4.96
C GLY A 133 -9.29 3.91 -6.25
N TYR A 134 -9.52 2.72 -6.81
CA TYR A 134 -8.91 2.32 -8.08
C TYR A 134 -9.42 3.16 -9.25
N ALA A 135 -10.72 3.45 -9.31
CA ALA A 135 -11.28 4.33 -10.34
C ALA A 135 -10.72 5.75 -10.24
N GLY A 136 -10.64 6.29 -9.02
CA GLY A 136 -10.04 7.60 -8.77
C GLY A 136 -8.58 7.67 -9.21
N ALA A 137 -7.78 6.67 -8.85
CA ALA A 137 -6.35 6.65 -9.17
C ALA A 137 -6.06 6.36 -10.66
N LEU A 138 -6.70 5.34 -11.24
CA LEU A 138 -6.37 4.86 -12.59
C LEU A 138 -7.16 5.55 -13.69
N VAL A 139 -8.39 5.99 -13.41
CA VAL A 139 -9.23 6.66 -14.40
C VAL A 139 -9.15 8.17 -14.24
N LEU A 140 -9.54 8.68 -13.07
CA LEU A 140 -9.67 10.13 -12.88
C LEU A 140 -8.33 10.86 -12.80
N LEU A 141 -7.30 10.23 -12.20
CA LEU A 141 -5.94 10.77 -12.10
C LEU A 141 -4.93 10.13 -13.06
N GLY A 142 -5.31 9.06 -13.76
CA GLY A 142 -4.45 8.38 -14.72
C GLY A 142 -4.93 8.60 -16.15
N LEU A 143 -5.91 7.80 -16.58
CA LEU A 143 -6.39 7.77 -17.96
C LEU A 143 -6.94 9.11 -18.47
N LEU A 144 -7.82 9.77 -17.72
CA LEU A 144 -8.46 11.01 -18.16
C LEU A 144 -7.44 12.15 -18.37
N PRO A 145 -6.57 12.50 -17.42
CA PRO A 145 -5.55 13.52 -17.66
C PRO A 145 -4.54 13.07 -18.72
N ALA A 146 -4.11 11.80 -18.74
CA ALA A 146 -3.21 11.30 -19.76
C ALA A 146 -3.81 11.38 -21.17
N ALA A 147 -5.12 11.21 -21.34
CA ALA A 147 -5.79 11.30 -22.64
C ALA A 147 -5.84 12.73 -23.20
N VAL A 148 -5.66 13.74 -22.37
CA VAL A 148 -5.71 15.16 -22.77
C VAL A 148 -4.39 15.92 -22.62
N PHE A 149 -3.36 15.26 -22.10
CA PHE A 149 -2.05 15.86 -21.86
C PHE A 149 -1.17 15.86 -23.12
N ASP A 150 -0.97 17.04 -23.71
CA ASP A 150 0.02 17.26 -24.77
C ASP A 150 1.24 17.99 -24.21
N PRO A 151 2.42 17.35 -24.13
CA PRO A 151 3.58 17.94 -23.48
C PRO A 151 4.18 19.14 -24.22
N LYS A 152 4.06 19.20 -25.56
CA LYS A 152 4.76 20.23 -26.35
C LYS A 152 4.15 21.63 -26.17
N PRO A 153 2.83 21.83 -26.30
CA PRO A 153 2.20 23.12 -26.04
C PRO A 153 2.36 23.58 -24.58
N THR A 154 2.58 22.65 -23.65
CA THR A 154 2.84 22.96 -22.24
C THR A 154 4.31 23.35 -21.95
N GLY A 155 5.14 23.46 -22.98
CA GLY A 155 6.54 23.90 -22.86
C GLY A 155 7.55 22.79 -22.60
N CYS A 156 7.14 21.52 -22.65
CA CYS A 156 8.07 20.39 -22.59
C CYS A 156 8.41 19.90 -24.00
N PHE A 157 9.45 20.47 -24.58
CA PHE A 157 9.88 20.12 -25.94
C PHE A 157 10.66 18.81 -26.03
N ASP A 158 11.34 18.44 -24.94
CA ASP A 158 12.15 17.22 -24.85
C ASP A 158 11.34 16.01 -24.33
N CYS A 159 10.07 16.21 -23.95
CA CYS A 159 9.21 15.12 -23.51
C CYS A 159 8.94 14.12 -24.65
N PRO A 160 8.94 12.80 -24.34
CA PRO A 160 8.44 11.80 -25.25
C PRO A 160 7.00 12.06 -25.66
N ARG A 161 6.63 11.53 -26.83
CA ARG A 161 5.24 11.54 -27.25
C ARG A 161 4.37 10.76 -26.27
N ASN A 162 3.31 11.39 -25.78
CA ASN A 162 2.28 10.71 -25.03
C ASN A 162 1.44 9.80 -25.96
N LEU A 163 1.55 8.48 -25.77
CA LEU A 163 0.82 7.50 -26.59
C LEU A 163 -0.69 7.45 -26.31
N VAL A 164 -1.12 7.96 -25.15
CA VAL A 164 -2.53 7.93 -24.72
C VAL A 164 -3.28 9.19 -25.16
N LEU A 165 -2.57 10.20 -25.69
CA LEU A 165 -3.14 11.47 -26.10
C LEU A 165 -4.20 11.29 -27.21
N ILE A 166 -5.42 11.74 -26.91
CA ILE A 166 -6.54 11.84 -27.84
C ILE A 166 -6.63 13.27 -28.40
N ARG A 167 -6.56 14.27 -27.50
CA ARG A 167 -6.61 15.70 -27.85
C ARG A 167 -5.93 16.52 -26.75
N GLY A 168 -4.98 17.39 -27.11
CA GLY A 168 -4.36 18.33 -26.17
C GLY A 168 -5.36 19.36 -25.65
N ASP A 169 -5.60 19.36 -24.33
CA ASP A 169 -6.44 20.34 -23.64
C ASP A 169 -5.95 20.55 -22.20
N GLY A 170 -5.19 21.64 -21.99
CA GLY A 170 -4.63 21.97 -20.68
C GLY A 170 -5.70 22.29 -19.63
N GLY A 171 -6.84 22.87 -20.03
CA GLY A 171 -7.92 23.19 -19.10
C GLY A 171 -8.61 21.94 -18.57
N LEU A 172 -8.85 20.95 -19.44
CA LEU A 172 -9.34 19.63 -19.03
C LEU A 172 -8.31 18.87 -18.19
N PHE A 173 -7.03 18.92 -18.55
CA PHE A 173 -5.95 18.32 -17.77
C PHE A 173 -5.94 18.85 -16.32
N ASP A 174 -5.95 20.17 -16.15
CA ASP A 174 -5.97 20.81 -14.82
C ASP A 174 -7.25 20.48 -14.05
N THR A 175 -8.39 20.43 -14.76
CA THR A 175 -9.69 20.08 -14.17
C THR A 175 -9.67 18.65 -13.63
N PHE A 176 -9.25 17.67 -14.42
CA PHE A 176 -9.18 16.28 -13.99
C PHE A 176 -8.22 16.09 -12.82
N ASN A 177 -7.03 16.69 -12.86
CA ASN A 177 -6.09 16.63 -11.75
C ASN A 177 -6.66 17.28 -10.48
N ARG A 178 -7.26 18.47 -10.58
CA ARG A 178 -7.84 19.18 -9.43
C ARG A 178 -8.96 18.40 -8.76
N TYR A 179 -9.92 17.89 -9.53
CA TYR A 179 -11.02 17.10 -8.97
C TYR A 179 -10.56 15.71 -8.54
N GLY A 180 -9.66 15.08 -9.29
CA GLY A 180 -9.06 13.80 -8.95
C GLY A 180 -8.34 13.85 -7.61
N LEU A 181 -7.52 14.88 -7.36
CA LEU A 181 -6.83 15.06 -6.08
C LEU A 181 -7.81 15.26 -4.92
N ARG A 182 -8.88 16.07 -5.11
CA ARG A 182 -9.93 16.26 -4.10
C ARG A 182 -10.65 14.96 -3.75
N VAL A 183 -11.03 14.19 -4.78
CA VAL A 183 -11.66 12.88 -4.60
C VAL A 183 -10.70 11.91 -3.92
N GLY A 184 -9.42 11.91 -4.30
CA GLY A 184 -8.38 11.08 -3.68
C GLY A 184 -8.18 11.39 -2.19
N ILE A 185 -8.07 12.67 -1.83
CA ILE A 185 -7.97 13.11 -0.42
C ILE A 185 -9.22 12.68 0.36
N GLY A 186 -10.42 12.95 -0.18
CA GLY A 186 -11.66 12.54 0.46
C GLY A 186 -11.75 11.03 0.66
N TRP A 187 -11.34 10.26 -0.34
CA TRP A 187 -11.29 8.80 -0.27
C TRP A 187 -10.30 8.30 0.79
N LEU A 188 -9.09 8.85 0.86
CA LEU A 188 -8.10 8.52 1.89
C LEU A 188 -8.62 8.84 3.30
N ALA A 189 -9.27 9.99 3.47
CA ALA A 189 -9.85 10.39 4.75
C ALA A 189 -10.96 9.43 5.21
N VAL A 190 -11.89 9.08 4.31
CA VAL A 190 -12.96 8.12 4.58
C VAL A 190 -12.38 6.74 4.91
N LEU A 191 -11.42 6.26 4.13
CA LEU A 191 -10.80 4.96 4.36
C LEU A 191 -10.04 4.93 5.69
N GLY A 192 -9.26 5.97 5.98
CA GLY A 192 -8.55 6.12 7.25
C GLY A 192 -9.50 6.13 8.44
N ALA A 193 -10.60 6.89 8.36
CA ALA A 193 -11.64 6.92 9.38
C ALA A 193 -12.29 5.54 9.59
N LEU A 194 -12.58 4.81 8.51
CA LEU A 194 -13.15 3.46 8.57
C LEU A 194 -12.18 2.47 9.24
N LEU A 195 -10.90 2.50 8.87
CA LEU A 195 -9.88 1.62 9.45
C LEU A 195 -9.64 1.94 10.93
N LEU A 196 -9.55 3.22 11.28
CA LEU A 196 -9.40 3.68 12.66
C LEU A 196 -10.61 3.28 13.52
N TRP A 197 -11.82 3.47 12.99
CA TRP A 197 -13.05 3.07 13.67
C TRP A 197 -13.10 1.56 13.92
N ARG A 198 -12.67 0.74 12.96
CA ARG A 198 -12.56 -0.73 13.13
C ARG A 198 -11.55 -1.09 14.22
N LEU A 199 -10.40 -0.42 14.24
CA LEU A 199 -9.37 -0.62 15.26
C LEU A 199 -9.88 -0.25 16.66
N VAL A 200 -10.52 0.90 16.82
CA VAL A 200 -11.07 1.34 18.11
C VAL A 200 -12.18 0.38 18.59
N ARG A 201 -13.04 -0.11 17.69
CA ARG A 201 -14.07 -1.09 18.04
C ARG A 201 -13.49 -2.44 18.46
N SER A 202 -12.47 -2.95 17.78
CA SER A 202 -11.84 -4.23 18.14
C SER A 202 -11.19 -4.15 19.51
N LEU A 203 -10.46 -3.06 19.80
CA LEU A 203 -9.82 -2.82 21.09
C LEU A 203 -10.85 -2.73 22.23
N ARG A 204 -11.93 -1.95 22.06
CA ARG A 204 -13.00 -1.84 23.06
C ARG A 204 -13.66 -3.18 23.37
N SER A 205 -13.86 -4.03 22.34
CA SER A 205 -14.43 -5.36 22.53
C SER A 205 -13.50 -6.30 23.29
N HIS A 206 -12.18 -6.19 23.07
CA HIS A 206 -11.17 -6.99 23.77
C HIS A 206 -11.07 -6.59 25.26
N SER A 207 -11.03 -5.29 25.56
CA SER A 207 -11.00 -4.79 26.94
C SER A 207 -12.26 -5.12 27.73
N ARG A 208 -13.42 -5.24 27.09
CA ARG A 208 -14.66 -5.69 27.74
C ARG A 208 -14.62 -7.19 28.08
N ARG A 209 -14.12 -8.04 27.17
CA ARG A 209 -14.00 -9.49 27.43
C ARG A 209 -13.02 -9.81 28.55
N LEU A 210 -11.90 -9.09 28.63
CA LEU A 210 -10.93 -9.23 29.73
C LEU A 210 -11.55 -8.85 31.09
N ARG A 211 -12.31 -7.75 31.16
CA ARG A 211 -13.02 -7.32 32.38
C ARG A 211 -14.11 -8.31 32.83
N LEU A 212 -14.85 -8.89 31.89
CA LEU A 212 -15.86 -9.91 32.21
C LEU A 212 -15.23 -11.22 32.70
N ARG A 213 -14.06 -11.62 32.17
CA ARG A 213 -13.31 -12.78 32.66
C ARG A 213 -12.73 -12.57 34.06
N SER A 214 -12.22 -11.37 34.37
CA SER A 214 -11.75 -11.06 35.74
C SER A 214 -12.90 -10.98 36.74
N ALA A 215 -14.07 -10.47 36.34
CA ALA A 215 -15.26 -10.44 37.19
C ALA A 215 -15.86 -11.85 37.40
N GLY A 216 -15.88 -12.70 36.37
CA GLY A 216 -16.34 -14.10 36.47
C GLY A 216 -15.37 -15.02 37.23
N GLY A 217 -14.08 -14.69 37.29
CA GLY A 217 -13.06 -15.44 38.03
C GLY A 217 -13.12 -15.29 39.55
N CYS A 218 -13.83 -14.30 40.08
CA CYS A 218 -13.97 -14.08 41.53
C CYS A 218 -15.28 -14.61 42.13
N SER A 219 -16.20 -15.17 41.31
CA SER A 219 -17.51 -15.64 41.81
C SER A 219 -17.60 -17.16 42.05
N GLY A 220 -16.47 -17.89 41.98
CA GLY A 220 -16.49 -19.36 41.96
C GLY A 220 -15.42 -20.03 42.84
N SER A 221 -15.33 -19.70 44.13
CA SER A 221 -14.67 -20.58 45.10
C SER A 221 -15.16 -20.35 46.54
N GLY A 222 -16.46 -20.53 46.79
CA GLY A 222 -17.03 -20.72 48.12
C GLY A 222 -16.95 -22.19 48.60
N GLY A 223 -15.99 -22.96 48.08
CA GLY A 223 -15.75 -24.35 48.45
C GLY A 223 -14.68 -24.43 49.53
N ARG A 224 -15.06 -24.92 50.70
CA ARG A 224 -14.25 -25.08 51.91
C ARG A 224 -13.05 -26.02 51.62
N VAL A 225 -11.85 -25.47 51.40
CA VAL A 225 -10.62 -26.27 51.19
C VAL A 225 -9.88 -26.43 52.52
N ARG A 226 -9.71 -27.69 52.94
CA ARG A 226 -8.81 -28.10 54.03
C ARG A 226 -7.35 -27.82 53.64
N PRO A 227 -6.47 -27.45 54.58
CA PRO A 227 -5.07 -27.20 54.27
C PRO A 227 -4.34 -28.53 54.07
N SER A 228 -3.93 -28.83 52.83
CA SER A 228 -2.90 -29.83 52.56
C SER A 228 -1.84 -29.25 51.61
N LEU A 229 -0.61 -29.42 52.06
CA LEU A 229 0.68 -28.98 51.52
C LEU A 229 0.85 -29.09 49.99
N ALA A 230 1.57 -28.09 49.45
CA ALA A 230 2.48 -28.14 48.30
C ALA A 230 1.92 -28.30 46.86
N SER A 231 2.06 -27.24 46.04
CA SER A 231 3.08 -27.17 44.96
C SER A 231 2.97 -25.86 44.18
N SER A 232 4.10 -25.19 44.00
CA SER A 232 4.27 -23.84 43.43
C SER A 232 4.27 -23.78 41.89
N SER A 233 3.71 -24.77 41.18
CA SER A 233 3.95 -24.92 39.72
C SER A 233 2.81 -24.45 38.80
N SER A 234 1.72 -23.88 39.34
CA SER A 234 0.54 -23.52 38.51
C SER A 234 0.50 -22.07 38.02
N TRP A 235 1.27 -21.15 38.64
CA TRP A 235 1.24 -19.72 38.29
C TRP A 235 1.98 -19.38 36.98
N ASP A 236 3.00 -20.15 36.59
CA ASP A 236 3.76 -19.87 35.37
C ASP A 236 3.05 -20.29 34.08
N ARG A 237 2.05 -21.16 34.17
CA ARG A 237 1.33 -21.66 32.98
C ARG A 237 0.31 -20.66 32.42
N CYS A 238 -0.19 -19.73 33.23
CA CYS A 238 -1.10 -18.67 32.77
C CYS A 238 -0.38 -17.46 32.15
N ARG A 239 0.92 -17.28 32.39
CA ARG A 239 1.67 -16.13 31.86
C ARG A 239 2.13 -16.32 30.41
N ASN A 240 2.22 -17.56 29.92
CA ASN A 240 2.73 -17.88 28.57
C ASN A 240 1.66 -17.96 27.46
N LEU A 241 0.36 -17.98 27.77
CA LEU A 241 -0.70 -18.00 26.75
C LEU A 241 -1.05 -16.60 26.19
N GLY A 242 -0.53 -15.52 26.77
CA GLY A 242 -0.73 -14.15 26.29
C GLY A 242 0.20 -13.70 25.16
N ARG A 243 1.23 -14.50 24.80
CA ARG A 243 2.27 -14.09 23.83
C ARG A 243 2.13 -14.68 22.42
N PHE A 244 1.15 -15.56 22.16
CA PHE A 244 1.00 -16.21 20.85
C PHE A 244 -0.11 -15.63 19.96
N ALA A 245 -0.75 -14.52 20.35
CA ALA A 245 -1.82 -13.86 19.55
C ALA A 245 -1.33 -12.67 18.70
N MET A 246 -0.02 -12.53 18.47
CA MET A 246 0.55 -11.51 17.59
C MET A 246 1.69 -12.12 16.75
N LEU A 247 1.34 -12.96 15.78
CA LEU A 247 2.11 -13.19 14.55
C LEU A 247 1.14 -13.51 13.42
#